data_AF-A0A2U0A279-F1
#
_entry.id   AF-A0A2U0A279-F1
#
_cell.length_a   1.000
_cell.length_b   1.000
_cell.length_c   1.000
_cell.angle_alpha   90.00
_cell.angle_beta   90.00
_cell.angle_gamma   90.00
#
_symmetry.space_group_name_H-M   'P 1'
#
loop_
_entity.id
_entity.type
_entity.pdbx_description
1 polymer ?
#
loop_
_entity_poly.entity_id
_entity_poly.type
_entity_poly.pdbx_seq_one_letter_code
_entity_poly.pdbx_strand_id
1 'polypeptide(L)'
;MELDLVSHQLSVFSNTGWHFGIPFKGNNALGMSLQIMQMLATQGIKLDEYPLRGFDDETLLSYDANAADAFRRAISWIDVVFRTFKGRLREETGPVQLFPHHLDIAMNWFSGRLVPGIDPADEDNADEQMNFGFVTGDGSINDAY
;
A
#
# COMPACT_ATOMS: atom_id res chain seq x y z
N MET A 1 10.25 0.62 8.91
CA MET A 1 9.04 -0.18 9.21
C MET A 1 8.60 -0.84 7.91
N GLU A 2 8.04 -2.03 8.00
CA GLU A 2 7.63 -2.85 6.87
C GLU A 2 6.41 -3.70 7.25
N LEU A 3 5.45 -3.79 6.35
CA LEU A 3 4.36 -4.77 6.42
C LEU A 3 4.90 -6.12 5.91
N ASP A 4 5.30 -7.00 6.83
CA ASP A 4 5.85 -8.32 6.49
C ASP A 4 4.72 -9.35 6.42
N LEU A 5 4.20 -9.55 5.21
CA LEU A 5 3.17 -10.54 4.93
C LEU A 5 3.70 -11.98 4.86
N VAL A 6 5.02 -12.20 4.91
CA VAL A 6 5.62 -13.55 4.96
C VAL A 6 5.67 -14.05 6.40
N SER A 7 6.08 -13.19 7.33
CA SER A 7 6.10 -13.49 8.77
C SER A 7 4.80 -13.11 9.49
N HIS A 8 3.84 -12.52 8.77
CA HIS A 8 2.55 -12.04 9.28
C HIS A 8 2.67 -11.07 10.46
N GLN A 9 3.55 -10.07 10.32
CA GLN A 9 3.80 -9.06 11.35
C GLN A 9 4.13 -7.69 10.76
N LEU A 10 3.93 -6.64 11.54
CA LEU A 10 4.56 -5.35 11.31
C LEU A 10 6.00 -5.42 11.82
N SER A 11 6.96 -5.36 10.92
CA SER A 11 8.38 -5.38 11.23
C SER A 11 8.91 -3.96 11.35
N VAL A 12 9.62 -3.65 12.43
CA VAL A 12 10.25 -2.34 12.62
C VAL A 12 11.69 -2.55 13.01
N PHE A 13 12.55 -1.80 12.35
CA PHE A 13 13.98 -1.92 12.42
C PHE A 13 14.59 -0.53 12.50
N SER A 14 15.80 -0.48 13.05
CA SER A 14 16.63 0.71 13.10
C SER A 14 17.98 0.45 12.43
N ASN A 15 18.61 1.51 11.95
CA ASN A 15 20.00 1.48 11.49
C ASN A 15 20.99 1.17 12.63
N THR A 16 20.55 1.24 13.90
CA THR A 16 21.32 0.85 15.08
C THR A 16 21.23 -0.65 15.42
N GLY A 17 20.49 -1.44 14.62
CA GLY A 17 20.53 -2.91 14.67
C GLY A 17 19.46 -3.58 15.53
N TRP A 18 18.60 -2.82 16.22
CA TRP A 18 17.42 -3.42 16.85
C TRP A 18 16.32 -3.67 15.82
N HIS A 19 15.57 -4.74 16.04
CA HIS A 19 14.43 -5.16 15.24
C HIS A 19 13.36 -5.75 16.15
N PHE A 20 12.10 -5.46 15.85
CA PHE A 20 10.94 -6.00 16.54
C PHE A 20 9.79 -6.24 15.58
N GLY A 21 8.99 -7.25 15.90
CA GLY A 21 7.79 -7.62 15.14
C GLY A 21 6.55 -7.50 16.02
N ILE A 22 5.48 -6.94 15.48
CA ILE A 22 4.14 -6.96 16.08
C ILE A 22 3.27 -7.87 15.22
N PRO A 23 2.82 -9.04 15.71
CA PRO A 23 1.99 -9.96 14.93
C PRO A 23 0.70 -9.30 14.46
N PHE A 24 0.25 -9.55 13.23
CA PHE A 24 -1.06 -9.04 12.79
C PHE A 24 -2.22 -9.76 13.49
N LYS A 25 -2.10 -11.08 13.64
CA LYS A 25 -3.14 -11.89 14.28
C LYS A 25 -3.25 -11.56 15.77
N GLY A 26 -4.48 -11.28 16.22
CA GLY A 26 -4.76 -10.98 17.63
C GLY A 26 -4.49 -9.53 18.01
N ASN A 27 -4.14 -8.66 17.05
CA ASN A 27 -3.96 -7.24 17.27
C ASN A 27 -5.02 -6.43 16.52
N ASN A 28 -5.45 -5.33 17.14
CA ASN A 28 -6.25 -4.27 16.52
C ASN A 28 -5.38 -3.03 16.31
N ALA A 29 -5.92 -1.99 15.65
CA ALA A 29 -5.16 -0.80 15.31
C ALA A 29 -4.63 -0.05 16.55
N LEU A 30 -5.45 0.10 17.59
CA LEU A 30 -5.03 0.70 18.87
C LEU A 30 -3.91 -0.10 19.56
N GLY A 31 -4.06 -1.43 19.62
CA GLY A 31 -3.10 -2.32 20.25
C GLY A 31 -1.74 -2.28 19.56
N MET A 32 -1.72 -2.23 18.21
CA MET A 32 -0.48 -2.06 17.46
C MET A 32 0.15 -0.67 17.71
N SER A 33 -0.64 0.41 17.71
CA SER A 33 -0.12 1.76 17.93
C SER A 33 0.51 1.93 19.32
N LEU A 34 -0.14 1.39 20.37
CA LEU A 34 0.40 1.33 21.73
C LEU A 34 1.71 0.56 21.81
N GLN A 35 1.80 -0.60 21.16
CA GLN A 35 3.04 -1.40 21.11
C GLN A 35 4.18 -0.66 20.41
N ILE A 36 3.91 -0.02 19.27
CA ILE A 36 4.90 0.79 18.54
C ILE A 36 5.45 1.90 19.44
N MET A 37 4.57 2.65 20.12
CA MET A 37 4.98 3.74 21.00
C MET A 37 5.79 3.27 22.20
N GLN A 38 5.31 2.24 22.91
CA GLN A 38 6.02 1.67 24.06
C GLN A 38 7.45 1.30 23.67
N MET A 39 7.59 0.72 22.49
CA MET A 39 8.85 0.24 22.00
C MET A 39 9.79 1.34 21.54
N LEU A 40 9.29 2.34 20.82
CA LEU A 40 10.06 3.55 20.52
C LEU A 40 10.53 4.24 21.80
N ALA A 41 9.68 4.29 22.83
CA ALA A 41 10.04 4.85 24.13
C ALA A 41 11.18 4.07 24.81
N THR A 42 11.25 2.73 24.68
CA THR A 42 12.40 1.95 25.18
C THR A 42 13.72 2.30 24.48
N GLN A 43 13.64 2.85 23.27
CA GLN A 43 14.79 3.32 22.50
C GLN A 43 15.10 4.80 22.76
N GLY A 44 14.43 5.44 23.73
CA GLY A 44 14.55 6.86 24.02
C GLY A 44 13.84 7.77 23.02
N ILE A 45 13.08 7.21 22.08
CA ILE A 45 12.29 7.97 21.09
C ILE A 45 10.92 8.22 21.69
N LYS A 46 10.67 9.45 22.14
CA LYS A 46 9.35 9.86 22.61
C LYS A 46 8.58 10.46 21.45
N LEU A 47 7.48 9.83 21.08
CA LEU A 47 6.51 10.40 20.17
C LEU A 47 5.61 11.37 20.96
N ASP A 48 5.21 12.47 20.32
CA ASP A 48 4.13 13.29 20.84
C ASP A 48 2.81 12.48 20.86
N GLU A 49 1.81 12.91 21.62
CA GLU A 49 0.51 12.18 21.70
C GLU A 49 -0.30 12.25 20.39
N TYR A 50 0.07 13.14 19.47
CA TYR A 50 -0.64 13.37 18.21
C TYR A 50 -0.73 12.14 17.28
N PRO A 51 0.32 11.32 17.08
CA PRO A 51 0.28 10.09 16.27
C PRO A 51 -0.75 9.02 16.70
N LEU A 52 -1.39 9.13 17.87
CA LEU A 52 -2.48 8.24 18.26
C LEU A 52 -3.86 8.70 17.80
N ARG A 53 -4.01 9.98 17.44
CA ARG A 53 -5.29 10.53 17.02
C ARG A 53 -5.70 9.86 15.70
N GLY A 54 -6.65 8.93 15.76
CA GLY A 54 -7.14 8.14 14.64
C GLY A 54 -6.88 6.62 14.75
N PHE A 55 -6.23 6.15 15.81
CA PHE A 55 -6.08 4.72 16.12
C PHE A 55 -6.77 4.36 17.44
N ASP A 56 -7.99 4.81 17.63
CA ASP A 56 -8.84 4.52 18.80
C ASP A 56 -9.75 3.29 18.60
N ASP A 57 -9.71 2.69 17.41
CA ASP A 57 -10.48 1.49 17.11
C ASP A 57 -9.90 0.25 17.84
N GLU A 58 -10.70 -0.25 18.78
CA GLU A 58 -10.45 -1.48 19.53
C GLU A 58 -11.00 -2.73 18.83
N THR A 59 -11.65 -2.59 17.68
CA THR A 59 -12.22 -3.71 16.94
C THR A 59 -11.13 -4.67 16.50
N LEU A 60 -11.19 -5.90 17.03
CA LEU A 60 -10.32 -6.97 16.61
C LEU A 60 -10.85 -7.60 15.33
N LEU A 61 -10.22 -7.26 14.21
CA LEU A 61 -10.49 -7.90 12.92
C LEU A 61 -9.88 -9.31 12.88
N SER A 62 -10.57 -10.22 12.20
CA SER A 62 -10.01 -11.55 11.92
C SER A 62 -8.87 -11.43 10.92
N TYR A 63 -7.71 -12.00 11.24
CA TYR A 63 -6.57 -12.07 10.34
C TYR A 63 -6.46 -13.48 9.72
N ASP A 64 -6.62 -13.57 8.40
CA ASP A 64 -6.41 -14.80 7.64
C ASP A 64 -5.03 -14.78 6.96
N ALA A 65 -4.10 -15.55 7.52
CA ALA A 65 -2.75 -15.68 7.01
C ALA A 65 -2.70 -16.28 5.59
N ASN A 66 -3.60 -17.22 5.26
CA ASN A 66 -3.63 -17.85 3.95
C ASN A 66 -4.09 -16.85 2.89
N ALA A 67 -5.09 -16.02 3.23
CA ALA A 67 -5.56 -14.95 2.36
C ALA A 67 -4.45 -13.90 2.13
N ALA A 68 -3.74 -13.49 3.19
CA ALA A 68 -2.60 -12.58 3.08
C ALA A 68 -1.47 -13.14 2.19
N ASP A 69 -1.18 -14.44 2.29
CA ASP A 69 -0.19 -15.10 1.43
C ASP A 69 -0.63 -15.24 -0.03
N ALA A 70 -1.92 -15.51 -0.26
CA ALA A 70 -2.49 -15.52 -1.60
C ALA A 70 -2.41 -14.12 -2.23
N PHE A 71 -2.80 -13.09 -1.47
CA PHE A 71 -2.69 -11.70 -1.88
C PHE A 71 -1.25 -11.33 -2.23
N ARG A 72 -0.29 -11.56 -1.32
CA ARG A 72 1.14 -11.27 -1.52
C ARG A 72 1.68 -11.91 -2.80
N ARG A 73 1.34 -13.18 -3.06
CA ARG A 73 1.73 -13.87 -4.29
C ARG A 73 1.10 -13.22 -5.52
N ALA A 74 -0.20 -12.91 -5.48
CA ALA A 74 -0.89 -12.27 -6.59
C ALA A 74 -0.23 -10.92 -6.95
N ILE A 75 -0.06 -10.02 -5.97
CA ILE A 75 0.55 -8.70 -6.23
C ILE A 75 1.99 -8.80 -6.71
N SER A 76 2.77 -9.79 -6.24
CA SER A 76 4.15 -10.00 -6.71
C SER A 76 4.18 -10.41 -8.18
N TRP A 77 3.24 -11.26 -8.60
CA TRP A 77 3.10 -11.64 -10.01
C TRP A 77 2.64 -10.47 -10.87
N ILE A 78 1.65 -9.70 -10.40
CA ILE A 78 1.13 -8.54 -11.13
C ILE A 78 2.19 -7.44 -11.27
N ASP A 79 2.99 -7.18 -10.24
CA ASP A 79 4.11 -6.24 -10.32
C ASP A 79 5.07 -6.60 -11.46
N VAL A 80 5.43 -7.89 -11.60
CA VAL A 80 6.27 -8.37 -12.70
C VAL A 80 5.58 -8.16 -14.06
N VAL A 81 4.28 -8.46 -14.17
CA VAL A 81 3.50 -8.26 -15.41
C VAL A 81 3.47 -6.78 -15.79
N PHE A 82 3.12 -5.90 -14.85
CA PHE A 82 3.02 -4.46 -15.09
C PHE A 82 4.38 -3.84 -15.41
N ARG A 83 5.45 -4.21 -14.71
CA ARG A 83 6.81 -3.74 -15.04
C ARG A 83 7.27 -4.23 -16.41
N THR A 84 6.94 -5.46 -16.77
CA THR A 84 7.25 -6.01 -18.10
C THR A 84 6.46 -5.28 -19.20
N PHE A 85 5.18 -5.01 -18.97
CA PHE A 85 4.33 -4.24 -19.87
C PHE A 85 4.86 -2.82 -20.03
N LYS A 86 5.09 -2.11 -18.91
CA LYS A 86 5.73 -0.79 -18.86
C LYS A 86 7.03 -0.74 -19.67
N GLY A 87 7.92 -1.73 -19.51
CA GLY A 87 9.20 -1.78 -20.22
C GLY A 87 9.11 -1.93 -21.74
N ARG A 88 7.91 -2.18 -22.29
CA ARG A 88 7.64 -2.27 -23.74
C ARG A 88 7.02 -0.99 -24.31
N LEU A 89 6.52 -0.10 -23.46
CA LEU A 89 5.94 1.17 -23.88
C LEU A 89 7.07 2.17 -24.16
N ARG A 90 6.90 2.98 -25.22
CA ARG A 90 7.89 4.00 -25.60
C ARG A 90 7.58 5.36 -25.00
N GLU A 91 6.31 5.56 -24.69
CA GLU A 91 5.74 6.77 -24.14
C GLU A 91 5.93 6.84 -22.62
N GLU A 92 5.52 7.96 -22.04
CA GLU A 92 5.66 8.20 -20.62
C GLU A 92 4.74 7.29 -19.80
N THR A 93 5.24 6.84 -18.64
CA THR A 93 4.51 5.96 -17.72
C THR A 93 4.79 6.34 -16.28
N GLY A 94 3.75 6.25 -15.45
CA GLY A 94 3.88 6.32 -14.00
C GLY A 94 4.63 5.11 -13.42
N PRO A 95 5.00 5.15 -12.13
CA PRO A 95 5.52 3.97 -11.45
C PRO A 95 4.48 2.85 -11.41
N VAL A 96 4.94 1.60 -11.32
CA VAL A 96 4.10 0.50 -10.85
C VAL A 96 4.09 0.59 -9.33
N GLN A 97 2.93 0.91 -8.74
CA GLN A 97 2.83 1.28 -7.33
C GLN A 97 1.68 0.54 -6.64
N LEU A 98 1.94 0.08 -5.41
CA LEU A 98 0.92 -0.38 -4.48
C LEU A 98 0.38 0.82 -3.69
N PHE A 99 -0.92 1.06 -3.75
CA PHE A 99 -1.58 2.16 -3.07
C PHE A 99 -2.16 1.71 -1.72
N PRO A 100 -1.80 2.34 -0.58
CA PRO A 100 -2.17 1.82 0.74
C PRO A 100 -3.66 1.83 1.08
N HIS A 101 -4.43 2.74 0.49
CA HIS A 101 -5.84 2.96 0.85
C HIS A 101 -6.77 1.78 0.51
N HIS A 102 -6.64 1.19 -0.68
CA HIS A 102 -7.36 -0.03 -1.09
C HIS A 102 -6.45 -1.24 -1.25
N LEU A 103 -5.16 -1.09 -0.99
CA LEU A 103 -4.14 -2.12 -1.17
C LEU A 103 -4.11 -2.69 -2.60
N ASP A 104 -4.35 -1.81 -3.57
CA ASP A 104 -4.38 -2.06 -5.01
C ASP A 104 -3.04 -1.70 -5.67
N ILE A 105 -2.70 -2.37 -6.78
CA ILE A 105 -1.50 -2.08 -7.57
C ILE A 105 -1.90 -1.46 -8.90
N ALA A 106 -1.30 -0.33 -9.27
CA ALA A 106 -1.61 0.34 -10.53
C ALA A 106 -0.41 1.01 -11.19
N MET A 107 -0.58 1.36 -12.47
CA MET A 107 0.32 2.21 -13.25
C MET A 107 -0.47 3.07 -14.25
N ASN A 108 0.07 4.25 -14.56
CA ASN A 108 -0.45 5.12 -15.62
C ASN A 108 0.41 5.00 -16.88
N TRP A 109 -0.24 5.06 -18.04
CA TRP A 109 0.38 5.26 -19.34
C TRP A 109 -0.15 6.56 -19.96
N PHE A 110 0.75 7.41 -20.42
CA PHE A 110 0.43 8.67 -21.07
C PHE A 110 0.76 8.55 -22.55
N SER A 111 -0.21 8.81 -23.43
CA SER A 111 0.00 8.61 -24.87
C SER A 111 0.79 9.75 -25.53
N GLY A 112 0.94 10.88 -24.83
CA GLY A 112 1.50 12.13 -25.34
C GLY A 112 0.52 12.94 -26.21
N ARG A 113 -0.75 12.51 -26.31
CA ARG A 113 -1.81 13.29 -26.97
C ARG A 113 -2.55 14.14 -25.94
N LEU A 114 -3.04 15.30 -26.37
CA LEU A 114 -3.97 16.09 -25.57
C LEU A 114 -5.41 15.58 -25.74
N VAL A 115 -6.21 15.68 -24.68
CA VAL A 115 -7.64 15.39 -24.70
C VAL A 115 -8.38 16.52 -25.44
N PRO A 116 -9.14 16.24 -26.52
CA PRO A 116 -9.84 17.27 -27.26
C PRO A 116 -10.86 18.03 -26.40
N GLY A 117 -10.79 19.36 -26.41
CA GLY A 117 -11.74 20.22 -25.70
C GLY A 117 -11.39 20.51 -24.23
N ILE A 118 -10.28 19.95 -23.72
CA ILE A 118 -9.69 20.33 -22.43
C ILE A 118 -8.67 21.43 -22.66
N ASP A 119 -8.55 22.36 -21.70
CA ASP A 119 -7.52 23.39 -21.72
C ASP A 119 -6.14 22.73 -21.69
N PRO A 120 -5.26 22.96 -22.69
CA PRO A 120 -3.90 22.40 -22.70
C PRO A 120 -3.03 22.80 -21.50
N ALA A 121 -3.43 23.83 -20.74
CA ALA A 121 -2.75 24.25 -19.52
C ALA A 121 -3.27 23.54 -18.24
N ASP A 122 -4.30 22.70 -18.34
CA ASP A 122 -4.81 21.89 -17.23
C ASP A 122 -3.91 20.66 -17.01
N GLU A 123 -2.93 20.79 -16.12
CA GLU A 123 -1.91 19.76 -15.86
C GLU A 123 -2.50 18.39 -15.44
N ASP A 124 -3.70 18.36 -14.88
CA ASP A 124 -4.32 17.13 -14.37
C ASP A 124 -5.13 16.38 -15.45
N ASN A 125 -5.68 17.11 -16.43
CA ASN A 125 -6.69 16.57 -17.35
C ASN A 125 -6.35 16.75 -18.83
N ALA A 126 -5.37 17.57 -19.17
CA ALA A 126 -5.03 17.88 -20.56
C ALA A 126 -4.41 16.68 -21.28
N ASP A 127 -3.62 15.86 -20.59
CA ASP A 127 -2.93 14.71 -21.17
C ASP A 127 -3.82 13.47 -21.23
N GLU A 128 -3.88 12.84 -22.40
CA GLU A 128 -4.56 11.57 -22.59
C GLU A 128 -3.79 10.45 -21.87
N GLN A 129 -4.45 9.86 -20.88
CA GLN A 129 -3.89 8.82 -20.03
C GLN A 129 -4.79 7.60 -19.93
N MET A 130 -4.18 6.45 -19.67
CA MET A 130 -4.85 5.19 -19.38
C MET A 130 -4.25 4.59 -18.10
N ASN A 131 -5.10 4.28 -17.13
CA ASN A 131 -4.72 3.59 -15.91
C ASN A 131 -4.90 2.08 -16.10
N PHE A 132 -3.92 1.32 -15.62
CA PHE A 132 -3.99 -0.13 -15.48
C PHE A 132 -3.88 -0.46 -14.01
N GLY A 133 -4.86 -1.18 -13.47
CA GLY A 133 -4.94 -1.48 -12.05
C GLY A 133 -5.29 -2.94 -11.78
N PHE A 134 -4.99 -3.38 -10.56
CA PHE A 134 -5.53 -4.60 -9.99
C PHE A 134 -5.88 -4.36 -8.53
N VAL A 135 -7.10 -4.75 -8.16
CA VAL A 135 -7.60 -4.78 -6.79
C VAL A 135 -8.22 -6.14 -6.53
N THR A 136 -8.18 -6.63 -5.30
CA THR A 136 -8.79 -7.93 -4.94
C THR A 136 -10.31 -7.95 -5.04
N GLY A 137 -10.93 -6.78 -5.20
CA GLY A 137 -12.35 -6.57 -4.99
C GLY A 137 -12.71 -6.62 -3.51
N ASP A 138 -13.95 -6.27 -3.22
CA ASP A 138 -14.58 -6.42 -1.91
C ASP A 138 -16.08 -6.71 -2.11
N GLY A 139 -16.86 -6.78 -1.02
CA GLY A 139 -18.31 -7.00 -1.12
C GLY A 139 -19.08 -5.87 -1.82
N SER A 140 -18.44 -4.74 -2.12
CA SER A 140 -19.02 -3.60 -2.83
C SER A 140 -18.66 -3.56 -4.32
N ILE A 141 -17.56 -4.22 -4.71
CA ILE A 141 -17.08 -4.36 -6.09
C ILE A 141 -17.04 -5.85 -6.45
N ASN A 142 -18.10 -6.33 -7.12
CA ASN A 142 -18.25 -7.75 -7.46
C ASN A 142 -17.29 -8.24 -8.55
N ASP A 143 -16.76 -7.34 -9.39
CA ASP A 143 -15.90 -7.66 -10.53
C ASP A 143 -14.56 -6.93 -10.41
N ALA A 144 -13.45 -7.63 -10.72
CA ALA A 144 -12.15 -6.98 -10.86
C ALA A 144 -12.18 -6.01 -12.04
N TYR A 145 -11.70 -4.77 -11.83
CA TYR A 145 -11.52 -3.76 -12.87
C TYR A 145 -10.58 -4.21 -13.99
#